data_AF-J1L120-F1
#
_entry.id   AF-J1L120-F1
#
_cell.length_a   1.000
_cell.length_b   1.000
_cell.length_c   1.000
_cell.angle_alpha   90.00
_cell.angle_beta   90.00
_cell.angle_gamma   90.00
#
_symmetry.space_group_name_H-M   'P 1'
#
loop_
_entity.id
_entity.type
_entity.pdbx_description
1 polymer ?
#
loop_
_entity_poly.entity_id
_entity_poly.type
_entity_poly.pdbx_seq_one_letter_code
_entity_poly.pdbx_strand_id
1 'polypeptide(L)'
;MRGAHLLLAGLAALCIVLLAAQAASPMLWTAADAAATVAERDLSVAAKMNADKAESVLPLMQDLLSQSGTIVLSVKVKDWESAQRDLERYAEMTQSMSNLVVSLDLSETDVQDFSSRSRENVEALRTLVNGTQRFEEIKELQIEYRNKDDPGKLYSIIYEGEALRDELSQAYTSYAGQKEQLTDIGQKYEADTTAYEESVDGYKEIVEEVAEVQVQEVSASAPVLPPPAISIFLTPEEARYGESVQVRGLLATGEDGAGVDLYIDSRLAANVTTAESGRYEFVYTVGRNRAGTHLAYVQSGRSVSDLAQFSVLSSPSDLTLAAKANASAGLAACTGRLTALGRGVPGAEVAVFVDGNATAWGKTAENGAYQIEVPLEPGQYTIKTVFAGEGFPLEPSESQELEVAIVDPFGLIKTVLTALAAVSFGLIAGLAYLRRSRRPAPPEPAVQPPAVVEEEQEEEEIPEPPEPVGPLSPLDEAALLWERFAVAAGRRFGIKNPRAKTPREVAAALAETPAADAAGAFARLYERVRYAGTPCGEDEVGELRTFYEAVAGG
;
A
#
# COMPACT_ATOMS: atom_id res chain seq x y z
N MET A 1 5.77 -30.25 -66.26
CA MET A 1 5.02 -29.90 -65.03
C MET A 1 4.53 -31.10 -64.22
N ARG A 2 4.42 -32.34 -64.75
CA ARG A 2 3.98 -33.51 -63.94
C ARG A 2 5.02 -34.08 -62.95
N GLY A 3 6.32 -33.85 -63.17
CA GLY A 3 7.38 -34.35 -62.28
C GLY A 3 7.51 -33.60 -60.95
N ALA A 4 7.21 -32.29 -60.93
CA ALA A 4 7.30 -31.49 -59.71
C ALA A 4 6.16 -31.82 -58.72
N HIS A 5 4.96 -32.11 -59.21
CA HIS A 5 3.84 -32.52 -58.36
C HIS A 5 4.01 -33.93 -57.77
N LEU A 6 4.70 -34.83 -58.47
CA LEU A 6 5.05 -36.16 -57.95
C LEU A 6 6.11 -36.10 -56.86
N LEU A 7 7.09 -35.21 -56.99
CA LEU A 7 8.10 -34.96 -55.95
C LEU A 7 7.47 -34.34 -54.70
N LEU A 8 6.55 -33.40 -54.87
CA LEU A 8 5.87 -32.72 -53.76
C LEU A 8 4.90 -33.66 -53.03
N ALA A 9 4.19 -34.53 -53.76
CA ALA A 9 3.36 -35.58 -53.19
C ALA A 9 4.19 -36.63 -52.44
N GLY A 10 5.37 -36.99 -52.96
CA GLY A 10 6.32 -37.89 -52.29
C GLY A 10 6.85 -37.31 -50.99
N LEU A 11 7.20 -36.02 -50.98
CA LEU A 11 7.65 -35.30 -49.78
C LEU A 11 6.54 -35.17 -48.73
N ALA A 12 5.30 -34.87 -49.15
CA ALA A 12 4.16 -34.81 -48.24
C ALA A 12 3.85 -36.18 -47.61
N ALA A 13 3.92 -37.26 -48.39
CA ALA A 13 3.76 -38.62 -47.86
C ALA A 13 4.88 -39.00 -46.89
N LEU A 14 6.13 -38.60 -47.18
CA LEU A 14 7.27 -38.80 -46.29
C LEU A 14 7.09 -38.04 -44.96
N CYS A 15 6.60 -36.80 -45.00
CA CYS A 15 6.28 -36.02 -43.80
C CYS A 15 5.17 -36.65 -42.96
N ILE A 16 4.12 -37.20 -43.61
CA ILE A 16 3.03 -37.90 -42.91
C ILE A 16 3.53 -39.20 -42.24
N VAL A 17 4.42 -39.94 -42.92
CA VAL A 17 5.04 -41.15 -42.35
C VAL A 17 5.98 -40.82 -41.19
N LEU A 18 6.75 -39.72 -41.28
CA LEU A 18 7.61 -39.24 -40.20
C LEU A 18 6.80 -38.74 -39.00
N LEU A 19 5.65 -38.09 -39.22
CA LEU A 19 4.71 -37.71 -38.16
C LEU A 19 4.04 -38.92 -37.51
N ALA A 20 3.68 -39.95 -38.30
CA ALA A 20 3.13 -41.19 -37.77
C ALA A 20 4.17 -42.03 -36.99
N ALA A 21 5.45 -41.97 -37.38
CA ALA A 21 6.55 -42.62 -36.66
C ALA A 21 6.86 -41.93 -35.32
N GLN A 22 6.65 -40.61 -35.22
CA GLN A 22 6.74 -39.86 -33.95
C GLN A 22 5.48 -40.05 -33.07
N ALA A 23 4.32 -40.36 -33.67
CA ALA A 23 3.07 -40.63 -32.96
C ALA A 23 2.98 -42.04 -32.35
N ALA A 24 3.99 -42.91 -32.57
CA ALA A 24 4.03 -44.28 -32.08
C ALA A 24 4.78 -44.46 -30.75
N SER A 25 4.87 -43.42 -29.93
CA SER A 25 5.22 -43.56 -28.51
C SER A 25 4.11 -42.95 -27.64
N PRO A 26 3.05 -43.72 -27.32
CA PRO A 26 2.24 -43.37 -26.18
C PRO A 26 3.13 -43.52 -24.95
N MET A 27 3.41 -42.40 -24.26
CA MET A 27 3.83 -42.47 -22.87
C MET A 27 2.72 -43.19 -22.10
N LEU A 28 2.91 -44.49 -21.87
CA LEU A 28 2.12 -45.23 -20.91
C LEU A 28 2.49 -44.70 -19.53
N TRP A 29 1.70 -43.73 -19.07
CA TRP A 29 1.61 -43.38 -17.67
C TRP A 29 0.97 -44.58 -16.96
N THR A 30 1.78 -45.40 -16.31
CA THR A 30 1.30 -46.27 -15.25
C THR A 30 1.75 -45.66 -13.94
N ALA A 31 0.84 -44.92 -13.28
CA ALA A 31 0.85 -44.86 -11.83
C ALA A 31 0.66 -46.30 -11.34
N ALA A 32 1.76 -46.95 -10.99
CA ALA A 32 1.73 -48.00 -10.02
C ALA A 32 2.01 -47.32 -8.68
N ASP A 33 0.98 -47.22 -7.86
CA ASP A 33 1.05 -46.92 -6.44
C ASP A 33 2.13 -47.80 -5.78
N ALA A 34 3.35 -47.29 -5.73
CA ALA A 34 4.36 -47.73 -4.80
C ALA A 34 4.41 -46.64 -3.74
N ALA A 35 3.93 -46.97 -2.53
CA ALA A 35 4.03 -46.10 -1.37
C ALA A 35 5.48 -45.64 -1.23
N ALA A 36 5.74 -44.38 -1.63
CA ALA A 36 7.05 -43.78 -1.52
C ALA A 36 7.48 -43.87 -0.07
N THR A 37 8.58 -44.56 0.19
CA THR A 37 9.17 -44.57 1.52
C THR A 37 9.65 -43.16 1.85
N VAL A 38 9.66 -42.78 3.13
CA VAL A 38 10.01 -41.41 3.59
C VAL A 38 11.35 -40.94 2.99
N ALA A 39 12.31 -41.85 2.79
CA ALA A 39 13.61 -41.55 2.18
C ALA A 39 13.55 -41.18 0.67
N GLU A 40 12.61 -41.74 -0.11
CA GLU A 40 12.41 -41.37 -1.52
C GLU A 40 11.66 -40.04 -1.68
N ARG A 41 10.81 -39.67 -0.72
CA ARG A 41 10.26 -38.31 -0.63
C ARG A 41 11.35 -37.29 -0.33
N ASP A 42 12.20 -37.53 0.66
CA ASP A 42 13.30 -36.61 1.00
C ASP A 42 14.28 -36.39 -0.17
N LEU A 43 14.60 -37.44 -0.95
CA LEU A 43 15.46 -37.32 -2.13
C LEU A 43 14.81 -36.53 -3.28
N SER A 44 13.49 -36.63 -3.47
CA SER A 44 12.77 -35.87 -4.51
C SER A 44 12.51 -34.43 -4.10
N VAL A 45 12.30 -34.16 -2.81
CA VAL A 45 12.23 -32.80 -2.22
C VAL A 45 13.60 -32.11 -2.31
N ALA A 46 14.69 -32.80 -1.98
CA ALA A 46 16.06 -32.27 -2.14
C ALA A 46 16.43 -32.05 -3.62
N ALA A 47 15.89 -32.84 -4.56
CA ALA A 47 16.08 -32.61 -6.00
C ALA A 47 15.27 -31.42 -6.54
N LYS A 48 14.10 -31.13 -5.94
CA LYS A 48 13.28 -29.96 -6.30
C LYS A 48 13.86 -28.65 -5.75
N MET A 49 14.56 -28.70 -4.62
CA MET A 49 15.25 -27.57 -3.97
C MET A 49 16.75 -27.56 -4.30
N ASN A 50 17.15 -26.87 -5.37
CA ASN A 50 18.57 -26.67 -5.70
C ASN A 50 19.11 -25.36 -5.07
N ALA A 51 20.44 -25.15 -5.15
CA ALA A 51 21.09 -23.98 -4.56
C ALA A 51 20.52 -22.63 -5.07
N ASP A 52 20.23 -22.54 -6.37
CA ASP A 52 19.68 -21.33 -7.00
C ASP A 52 18.26 -21.00 -6.49
N LYS A 53 17.42 -22.01 -6.27
CA LYS A 53 16.07 -21.83 -5.70
C LYS A 53 16.14 -21.48 -4.22
N ALA A 54 17.06 -22.08 -3.47
CA ALA A 54 17.28 -21.77 -2.07
C ALA A 54 17.70 -20.30 -1.87
N GLU A 55 18.55 -19.76 -2.74
CA GLU A 55 18.93 -18.34 -2.73
C GLU A 55 17.74 -17.39 -2.85
N SER A 56 16.66 -17.81 -3.52
CA SER A 56 15.44 -17.01 -3.69
C SER A 56 14.44 -17.15 -2.54
N VAL A 57 14.36 -18.33 -1.91
CA VAL A 57 13.32 -18.67 -0.91
C VAL A 57 13.78 -18.37 0.51
N LEU A 58 15.03 -18.66 0.85
CA LEU A 58 15.53 -18.57 2.23
C LEU A 58 15.48 -17.15 2.82
N PRO A 59 15.86 -16.08 2.10
CA PRO A 59 15.76 -14.73 2.65
C PRO A 59 14.32 -14.38 3.03
N LEU A 60 13.36 -14.71 2.18
CA LEU A 60 11.96 -14.43 2.43
C LEU A 60 11.38 -15.27 3.57
N MET A 61 11.85 -16.51 3.74
CA MET A 61 11.51 -17.36 4.88
C MET A 61 12.03 -16.76 6.19
N GLN A 62 13.28 -16.30 6.20
CA GLN A 62 13.90 -15.63 7.33
C GLN A 62 13.16 -14.34 7.70
N ASP A 63 12.82 -13.54 6.70
CA ASP A 63 12.10 -12.28 6.89
C ASP A 63 10.69 -12.52 7.46
N LEU A 64 9.97 -13.54 6.97
CA LEU A 64 8.67 -13.93 7.51
C LEU A 64 8.78 -14.35 8.99
N LEU A 65 9.72 -15.23 9.32
CA LEU A 65 9.93 -15.67 10.71
C LEU A 65 10.33 -14.51 11.64
N SER A 66 11.13 -13.56 11.15
CA SER A 66 11.55 -12.40 11.93
C SER A 66 10.42 -11.39 12.13
N GLN A 67 9.66 -11.10 11.08
CA GLN A 67 8.66 -10.03 11.06
C GLN A 67 7.49 -10.32 12.01
N SER A 68 7.13 -11.59 12.23
CA SER A 68 6.10 -11.95 13.20
C SER A 68 6.48 -11.53 14.62
N GLY A 69 7.76 -11.64 15.00
CA GLY A 69 8.29 -11.14 16.27
C GLY A 69 8.14 -9.63 16.41
N THR A 70 8.42 -8.88 15.34
CA THR A 70 8.27 -7.42 15.33
C THR A 70 6.82 -6.97 15.49
N ILE A 71 5.87 -7.66 14.84
CA ILE A 71 4.43 -7.37 14.96
C ILE A 71 3.97 -7.55 16.41
N VAL A 72 4.24 -8.71 17.00
CA VAL A 72 3.82 -9.02 18.38
C VAL A 72 4.46 -8.06 19.38
N LEU A 73 5.74 -7.72 19.20
CA LEU A 73 6.43 -6.75 20.03
C LEU A 73 5.78 -5.36 19.94
N SER A 74 5.46 -4.90 18.72
CA SER A 74 4.82 -3.60 18.48
C SER A 74 3.45 -3.51 19.16
N VAL A 75 2.64 -4.58 19.09
CA VAL A 75 1.37 -4.69 19.81
C VAL A 75 1.59 -4.62 21.32
N LYS A 76 2.58 -5.35 21.85
CA LYS A 76 2.91 -5.37 23.29
C LYS A 76 3.30 -4.00 23.83
N VAL A 77 4.03 -3.20 23.05
CA VAL A 77 4.39 -1.82 23.43
C VAL A 77 3.34 -0.78 23.03
N LYS A 78 2.18 -1.22 22.50
CA LYS A 78 1.06 -0.39 22.05
C LYS A 78 1.42 0.59 20.92
N ASP A 79 2.38 0.23 20.08
CA ASP A 79 2.71 0.94 18.84
C ASP A 79 1.86 0.39 17.68
N TRP A 80 0.61 0.88 17.60
CA TRP A 80 -0.38 0.40 16.64
C TRP A 80 0.00 0.71 15.18
N GLU A 81 0.66 1.85 14.95
CA GLU A 81 1.05 2.28 13.60
C GLU A 81 2.14 1.36 13.04
N SER A 82 3.17 1.07 13.85
CA SER A 82 4.21 0.11 13.48
C SER A 82 3.64 -1.29 13.33
N ALA A 83 2.79 -1.75 14.26
CA ALA A 83 2.17 -3.08 14.19
C ALA A 83 1.35 -3.29 12.92
N GLN A 84 0.55 -2.30 12.51
CA GLN A 84 -0.25 -2.38 11.29
C GLN A 84 0.62 -2.40 10.03
N ARG A 85 1.62 -1.51 9.94
CA ARG A 85 2.56 -1.45 8.81
C ARG A 85 3.34 -2.76 8.66
N ASP A 86 3.76 -3.33 9.78
CA ASP A 86 4.50 -4.59 9.83
C ASP A 86 3.62 -5.79 9.45
N LEU A 87 2.35 -5.78 9.85
CA LEU A 87 1.35 -6.77 9.43
C LEU A 87 1.10 -6.74 7.91
N GLU A 88 0.98 -5.54 7.32
CA GLU A 88 0.83 -5.36 5.88
C GLU A 88 2.04 -5.93 5.14
N ARG A 89 3.26 -5.60 5.59
CA ARG A 89 4.49 -6.17 5.04
C ARG A 89 4.54 -7.69 5.16
N TYR A 90 4.14 -8.24 6.32
CA TYR A 90 4.09 -9.70 6.51
C TYR A 90 3.13 -10.37 5.53
N ALA A 91 1.96 -9.78 5.29
CA ALA A 91 1.00 -10.28 4.30
C ALA A 91 1.57 -10.23 2.86
N GLU A 92 2.24 -9.14 2.48
CA GLU A 92 2.91 -9.00 1.17
C GLU A 92 4.02 -10.04 0.97
N MET A 93 4.85 -10.27 2.00
CA MET A 93 5.90 -11.28 1.97
C MET A 93 5.31 -12.69 1.84
N THR A 94 4.18 -12.97 2.50
CA THR A 94 3.50 -14.27 2.42
C THR A 94 2.93 -14.51 1.02
N GLN A 95 2.39 -13.47 0.38
CA GLN A 95 1.95 -13.53 -1.01
C GLN A 95 3.13 -13.75 -1.96
N SER A 96 4.23 -13.03 -1.74
CA SER A 96 5.46 -13.20 -2.52
C SER A 96 6.02 -14.61 -2.40
N MET A 97 5.98 -15.20 -1.20
CA MET A 97 6.40 -16.58 -0.94
C MET A 97 5.50 -17.56 -1.70
N SER A 98 4.19 -17.33 -1.69
CA SER A 98 3.23 -18.16 -2.43
C SER A 98 3.53 -18.17 -3.94
N ASN A 99 3.83 -16.99 -4.51
CA ASN A 99 4.20 -16.85 -5.91
C ASN A 99 5.53 -17.54 -6.22
N LEU A 100 6.53 -17.44 -5.33
CA LEU A 100 7.80 -18.14 -5.48
C LEU A 100 7.60 -19.65 -5.46
N VAL A 101 6.76 -20.17 -4.56
CA VAL A 101 6.48 -21.61 -4.49
C VAL A 101 5.89 -22.14 -5.80
N VAL A 102 4.95 -21.41 -6.40
CA VAL A 102 4.35 -21.78 -7.68
C VAL A 102 5.37 -21.66 -8.83
N SER A 103 6.08 -20.55 -8.92
CA SER A 103 7.01 -20.29 -10.03
C SER A 103 8.22 -21.23 -10.05
N LEU A 104 8.66 -21.69 -8.87
CA LEU A 104 9.81 -22.59 -8.72
C LEU A 104 9.40 -24.07 -8.64
N ASP A 105 8.12 -24.40 -8.82
CA ASP A 105 7.56 -25.76 -8.75
C ASP A 105 7.84 -26.46 -7.40
N LEU A 106 7.61 -25.72 -6.31
CA LEU A 106 7.82 -26.15 -4.93
C LEU A 106 6.52 -26.59 -4.22
N SER A 107 5.41 -26.70 -4.95
CA SER A 107 4.06 -26.96 -4.44
C SER A 107 3.89 -28.32 -3.71
N GLU A 108 4.85 -29.23 -3.82
CA GLU A 108 4.85 -30.54 -3.14
C GLU A 108 6.04 -30.66 -2.18
N THR A 109 6.50 -29.54 -1.63
CA THR A 109 7.64 -29.48 -0.71
C THR A 109 7.24 -28.81 0.60
N ASP A 110 8.08 -28.97 1.62
CA ASP A 110 7.90 -28.35 2.92
C ASP A 110 7.79 -26.80 2.84
N VAL A 111 8.29 -26.18 1.77
CA VAL A 111 8.14 -24.72 1.56
C VAL A 111 6.71 -24.33 1.18
N GLN A 112 5.96 -25.19 0.49
CA GLN A 112 4.52 -24.97 0.30
C GLN A 112 3.79 -25.02 1.64
N ASP A 113 4.16 -25.98 2.51
CA ASP A 113 3.57 -26.09 3.85
C ASP A 113 3.90 -24.84 4.68
N PHE A 114 5.15 -24.37 4.64
CA PHE A 114 5.56 -23.10 5.26
C PHE A 114 4.74 -21.91 4.73
N SER A 115 4.58 -21.80 3.42
CA SER A 115 3.81 -20.73 2.77
C SER A 115 2.33 -20.76 3.17
N SER A 116 1.71 -21.94 3.18
CA SER A 116 0.31 -22.11 3.57
C SER A 116 0.07 -21.72 5.03
N ARG A 117 0.95 -22.17 5.93
CA ARG A 117 0.85 -21.86 7.37
C ARG A 117 1.15 -20.40 7.68
N SER A 118 2.12 -19.80 6.98
CA SER A 118 2.38 -18.36 7.08
C SER A 118 1.16 -17.54 6.66
N ARG A 119 0.37 -18.02 5.69
CA ARG A 119 -0.89 -17.39 5.29
C ARG A 119 -1.95 -17.48 6.37
N GLU A 120 -2.06 -18.61 7.04
CA GLU A 120 -2.96 -18.77 8.21
C GLU A 120 -2.54 -17.83 9.36
N ASN A 121 -1.24 -17.62 9.55
CA ASN A 121 -0.73 -16.67 10.55
C ASN A 121 -1.11 -15.21 10.26
N VAL A 122 -1.31 -14.82 9.00
CA VAL A 122 -1.76 -13.45 8.66
C VAL A 122 -3.09 -13.13 9.35
N GLU A 123 -4.03 -14.07 9.35
CA GLU A 123 -5.34 -13.88 9.97
C GLU A 123 -5.22 -13.76 11.50
N ALA A 124 -4.46 -14.66 12.13
CA ALA A 124 -4.25 -14.60 13.57
C ALA A 124 -3.53 -13.33 14.02
N LEU A 125 -2.49 -12.90 13.30
CA LEU A 125 -1.77 -11.65 13.59
C LEU A 125 -2.64 -10.42 13.32
N ARG A 126 -3.52 -10.47 12.32
CA ARG A 126 -4.52 -9.41 12.09
C ARG A 126 -5.52 -9.31 13.22
N THR A 127 -6.00 -10.44 13.74
CA THR A 127 -6.87 -10.48 14.92
C THR A 127 -6.15 -9.96 16.15
N LEU A 128 -4.86 -10.28 16.33
CA LEU A 128 -4.04 -9.70 17.40
C LEU A 128 -4.00 -8.17 17.33
N VAL A 129 -3.54 -7.61 16.21
CA VAL A 129 -3.37 -6.15 16.06
C VAL A 129 -4.70 -5.42 16.25
N ASN A 130 -5.72 -5.80 15.48
CA ASN A 130 -7.02 -5.14 15.52
C ASN A 130 -7.76 -5.39 16.83
N GLY A 131 -7.66 -6.61 17.36
CA GLY A 131 -8.39 -7.02 18.55
C GLY A 131 -7.80 -6.38 19.80
N THR A 132 -6.48 -6.35 19.95
CA THR A 132 -5.86 -5.69 21.11
C THR A 132 -6.09 -4.17 21.08
N GLN A 133 -6.00 -3.52 19.92
CA GLN A 133 -6.34 -2.10 19.80
C GLN A 133 -7.79 -1.84 20.20
N ARG A 134 -8.74 -2.63 19.67
CA ARG A 134 -10.17 -2.49 20.00
C ARG A 134 -10.44 -2.76 21.48
N PHE A 135 -9.72 -3.69 22.08
CA PHE A 135 -9.84 -3.98 23.51
C PHE A 135 -9.43 -2.77 24.38
N GLU A 136 -8.37 -2.04 24.01
CA GLU A 136 -7.99 -0.81 24.69
C GLU A 136 -9.05 0.30 24.54
N GLU A 137 -9.63 0.47 23.34
CA GLU A 137 -10.76 1.39 23.14
C GLU A 137 -11.96 1.02 24.01
N ILE A 138 -12.27 -0.27 24.14
CA ILE A 138 -13.35 -0.78 24.99
C ILE A 138 -13.10 -0.37 26.45
N LYS A 139 -11.87 -0.50 26.98
CA LYS A 139 -11.55 -0.06 28.35
C LYS A 139 -11.86 1.42 28.57
N GLU A 140 -11.46 2.27 27.64
CA GLU A 140 -11.75 3.71 27.72
C GLU A 140 -13.26 3.99 27.71
N LEU A 141 -14.00 3.33 26.81
CA LEU A 141 -15.45 3.44 26.71
C LEU A 141 -16.17 2.93 27.97
N GLN A 142 -15.68 1.88 28.62
CA GLN A 142 -16.24 1.40 29.89
C GLN A 142 -16.16 2.46 30.97
N ILE A 143 -15.01 3.14 31.10
CA ILE A 143 -14.82 4.23 32.06
C ILE A 143 -15.76 5.39 31.73
N GLU A 144 -15.87 5.77 30.46
CA GLU A 144 -16.74 6.85 29.99
C GLU A 144 -18.21 6.57 30.29
N TYR A 145 -18.72 5.38 29.93
CA TYR A 145 -20.13 5.04 30.10
C TYR A 145 -20.53 4.81 31.55
N ARG A 146 -19.60 4.33 32.40
CA ARG A 146 -19.81 4.29 33.84
C ARG A 146 -20.04 5.69 34.42
N ASN A 147 -19.32 6.70 33.94
CA ASN A 147 -19.49 8.08 34.39
C ASN A 147 -20.79 8.72 33.89
N LYS A 148 -21.35 8.23 32.77
CA LYS A 148 -22.56 8.76 32.12
C LYS A 148 -23.88 8.11 32.61
N ASP A 149 -23.83 7.11 33.49
CA ASP A 149 -25.01 6.34 33.95
C ASP A 149 -25.85 5.77 32.78
N ASP A 150 -25.18 5.27 31.74
CA ASP A 150 -25.80 4.62 30.57
C ASP A 150 -25.58 3.10 30.62
N PRO A 151 -26.44 2.35 31.34
CA PRO A 151 -26.20 0.94 31.65
C PRO A 151 -26.29 0.03 30.41
N GLY A 152 -27.03 0.42 29.36
CA GLY A 152 -27.12 -0.35 28.12
C GLY A 152 -25.82 -0.33 27.33
N LYS A 153 -25.23 0.85 27.16
CA LYS A 153 -23.91 0.98 26.52
C LYS A 153 -22.83 0.28 27.33
N LEU A 154 -22.83 0.45 28.65
CA LEU A 154 -21.86 -0.20 29.52
C LEU A 154 -21.90 -1.73 29.38
N TYR A 155 -23.10 -2.32 29.35
CA TYR A 155 -23.27 -3.77 29.22
C TYR A 155 -22.88 -4.28 27.83
N SER A 156 -23.27 -3.59 26.76
CA SER A 156 -22.85 -3.94 25.39
C SER A 156 -21.33 -3.90 25.23
N ILE A 157 -20.64 -2.91 25.81
CA ILE A 157 -19.17 -2.84 25.76
C ILE A 157 -18.52 -3.96 26.58
N ILE A 158 -19.07 -4.32 27.76
CA ILE A 158 -18.55 -5.43 28.56
C ILE A 158 -18.62 -6.74 27.77
N TYR A 159 -19.75 -7.01 27.11
CA TYR A 159 -19.92 -8.21 26.29
C TYR A 159 -19.07 -8.17 25.02
N GLU A 160 -18.92 -7.01 24.37
CA GLU A 160 -18.01 -6.86 23.24
C GLU A 160 -16.57 -7.21 23.66
N GLY A 161 -16.14 -6.75 24.84
CA GLY A 161 -14.84 -7.11 25.42
C GLY A 161 -14.70 -8.61 25.69
N GLU A 162 -15.76 -9.28 26.13
CA GLU A 162 -15.76 -10.73 26.34
C GLU A 162 -15.67 -11.52 25.03
N ALA A 163 -16.47 -11.15 24.02
CA ALA A 163 -16.42 -11.77 22.70
C ALA A 163 -15.03 -11.60 22.05
N LEU A 164 -14.47 -10.40 22.18
CA LEU A 164 -13.15 -10.07 21.63
C LEU A 164 -12.02 -10.84 22.33
N ARG A 165 -12.12 -11.05 23.65
CA ARG A 165 -11.21 -11.92 24.39
C ARG A 165 -11.25 -13.34 23.84
N ASP A 166 -12.44 -13.88 23.64
CA ASP A 166 -12.61 -15.25 23.14
C ASP A 166 -12.05 -15.38 21.72
N GLU A 167 -12.28 -14.37 20.86
CA GLU A 167 -11.69 -14.28 19.52
C GLU A 167 -10.15 -14.23 19.56
N LEU A 168 -9.57 -13.37 20.41
CA LEU A 168 -8.12 -13.27 20.60
C LEU A 168 -7.50 -14.59 21.10
N SER A 169 -8.20 -15.29 22.00
CA SER A 169 -7.78 -16.60 22.54
C SER A 169 -7.82 -17.70 21.47
N GLN A 170 -8.87 -17.70 20.62
CA GLN A 170 -8.98 -18.62 19.51
C GLN A 170 -7.90 -18.37 18.45
N ALA A 171 -7.66 -17.10 18.10
CA ALA A 171 -6.61 -16.72 17.16
C ALA A 171 -5.21 -17.08 17.68
N TYR A 172 -4.95 -16.87 18.97
CA TYR A 172 -3.72 -17.36 19.63
C TYR A 172 -3.58 -18.88 19.50
N THR A 173 -4.64 -19.63 19.77
CA THR A 173 -4.61 -21.10 19.68
C THR A 173 -4.26 -21.57 18.26
N SER A 174 -4.81 -20.90 17.24
CA SER A 174 -4.46 -21.14 15.84
C SER A 174 -2.98 -20.85 15.58
N TYR A 175 -2.51 -19.65 15.96
CA TYR A 175 -1.13 -19.21 15.77
C TYR A 175 -0.10 -20.11 16.47
N ALA A 176 -0.31 -20.40 17.74
CA ALA A 176 0.53 -21.30 18.53
C ALA A 176 0.50 -22.74 17.98
N GLY A 177 -0.62 -23.16 17.39
CA GLY A 177 -0.75 -24.45 16.72
C GLY A 177 0.17 -24.62 15.51
N GLN A 178 0.59 -23.52 14.88
CA GLN A 178 1.53 -23.54 13.75
C GLN A 178 3.00 -23.58 14.19
N LYS A 179 3.29 -23.39 15.49
CA LYS A 179 4.66 -23.20 16.01
C LYS A 179 5.60 -24.30 15.57
N GLU A 180 5.27 -25.54 15.92
CA GLU A 180 6.12 -26.72 15.70
C GLU A 180 6.50 -26.89 14.23
N GLN A 181 5.53 -26.83 13.31
CA GLN A 181 5.83 -27.08 11.90
C GLN A 181 6.62 -25.94 11.26
N LEU A 182 6.31 -24.67 11.58
CA LEU A 182 7.07 -23.54 11.04
C LEU A 182 8.51 -23.49 11.58
N THR A 183 8.71 -23.85 12.85
CA THR A 183 10.07 -23.95 13.42
C THR A 183 10.85 -25.12 12.82
N ASP A 184 10.23 -26.29 12.67
CA ASP A 184 10.88 -27.46 12.09
C ASP A 184 11.33 -27.21 10.64
N ILE A 185 10.47 -26.58 9.84
CA ILE A 185 10.79 -26.23 8.45
C ILE A 185 11.88 -25.16 8.42
N GLY A 186 11.77 -24.10 9.23
CA GLY A 186 12.79 -23.06 9.32
C GLY A 186 14.18 -23.63 9.68
N GLN A 187 14.23 -24.46 10.72
CA GLN A 187 15.47 -25.11 11.16
C GLN A 187 16.04 -26.09 10.12
N LYS A 188 15.18 -26.84 9.41
CA LYS A 188 15.59 -27.72 8.31
C LYS A 188 16.36 -26.97 7.22
N TYR A 189 16.01 -25.70 7.03
CA TYR A 189 16.61 -24.81 6.04
C TYR A 189 17.62 -23.80 6.65
N GLU A 190 18.04 -24.03 7.89
CA GLU A 190 19.00 -23.19 8.63
C GLU A 190 18.58 -21.72 8.83
N ALA A 191 17.27 -21.45 8.80
CA ALA A 191 16.72 -20.14 9.16
C ALA A 191 16.69 -19.98 10.69
N ASP A 192 16.90 -18.75 11.17
CA ASP A 192 16.76 -18.40 12.59
C ASP A 192 15.28 -18.27 12.96
N THR A 193 14.80 -19.18 13.81
CA THR A 193 13.41 -19.26 14.28
C THR A 193 13.17 -18.54 15.60
N THR A 194 14.20 -17.95 16.22
CA THR A 194 14.14 -17.39 17.58
C THR A 194 13.03 -16.33 17.71
N ALA A 195 13.01 -15.36 16.78
CA ALA A 195 12.01 -14.28 16.78
C ALA A 195 10.57 -14.81 16.63
N TYR A 196 10.37 -15.85 15.84
CA TYR A 196 9.07 -16.48 15.67
C TYR A 196 8.64 -17.21 16.95
N GLU A 197 9.55 -17.97 17.58
CA GLU A 197 9.26 -18.67 18.83
C GLU A 197 8.90 -17.70 19.97
N GLU A 198 9.66 -16.60 20.11
CA GLU A 198 9.39 -15.51 21.04
C GLU A 198 8.06 -14.81 20.73
N SER A 199 7.69 -14.69 19.45
CA SER A 199 6.40 -14.10 19.05
C SER A 199 5.20 -14.91 19.55
N VAL A 200 5.30 -16.24 19.60
CA VAL A 200 4.23 -17.09 20.12
C VAL A 200 4.05 -16.87 21.61
N ASP A 201 5.14 -16.77 22.35
CA ASP A 201 5.12 -16.51 23.79
C ASP A 201 4.63 -15.08 24.08
N GLY A 202 5.05 -14.09 23.28
CA GLY A 202 4.57 -12.71 23.37
C GLY A 202 3.07 -12.56 23.09
N TYR A 203 2.54 -13.30 22.09
CA TYR A 203 1.09 -13.34 21.84
C TYR A 203 0.37 -13.90 23.07
N LYS A 204 0.85 -15.02 23.62
CA LYS A 204 0.27 -15.62 24.81
C LYS A 204 0.17 -14.63 25.97
N GLU A 205 1.26 -13.90 26.25
CA GLU A 205 1.28 -12.88 27.31
C GLU A 205 0.22 -11.78 27.11
N ILE A 206 0.02 -11.32 25.87
CA ILE A 206 -1.02 -10.32 25.54
C ILE A 206 -2.42 -10.88 25.83
N VAL A 207 -2.69 -12.13 25.44
CA VAL A 207 -3.98 -12.77 25.70
C VAL A 207 -4.23 -12.97 27.20
N GLU A 208 -3.20 -13.35 27.94
CA GLU A 208 -3.28 -13.48 29.41
C GLU A 208 -3.53 -12.12 30.08
N GLU A 209 -2.87 -11.03 29.64
CA GLU A 209 -3.12 -9.67 30.13
C GLU A 209 -4.58 -9.24 29.88
N VAL A 210 -5.08 -9.46 28.66
CA VAL A 210 -6.48 -9.18 28.29
C VAL A 210 -7.46 -9.95 29.19
N ALA A 211 -7.16 -11.22 29.50
CA ALA A 211 -8.00 -12.04 30.37
C ALA A 211 -7.98 -11.55 31.83
N GLU A 212 -6.83 -11.16 32.37
CA GLU A 212 -6.69 -10.70 33.76
C GLU A 212 -7.43 -9.38 34.03
N VAL A 213 -7.31 -8.40 33.12
CA VAL A 213 -7.93 -7.08 33.27
C VAL A 213 -9.46 -7.19 33.36
N GLN A 214 -10.06 -8.04 32.53
CA GLN A 214 -11.51 -8.23 32.50
C GLN A 214 -12.04 -8.85 33.82
N VAL A 215 -11.34 -9.83 34.39
CA VAL A 215 -11.76 -10.49 35.66
C VAL A 215 -11.80 -9.48 36.81
N GLN A 216 -10.86 -8.54 36.82
CA GLN A 216 -10.76 -7.49 37.84
C GLN A 216 -11.86 -6.42 37.68
N GLU A 217 -12.21 -6.07 36.45
CA GLU A 217 -13.22 -5.03 36.16
C GLU A 217 -14.67 -5.52 36.23
N VAL A 218 -14.95 -6.77 35.80
CA VAL A 218 -16.27 -7.40 35.90
C VAL A 218 -16.64 -7.74 37.35
N SER A 219 -15.67 -8.14 38.17
CA SER A 219 -15.90 -8.49 39.59
C SER A 219 -16.12 -7.27 40.49
N ALA A 220 -15.69 -6.06 40.07
CA ALA A 220 -15.71 -4.89 40.92
C ALA A 220 -17.08 -4.18 41.00
N SER A 221 -17.95 -4.31 39.98
CA SER A 221 -19.35 -3.83 40.01
C SER A 221 -20.05 -4.18 38.70
N ALA A 222 -20.66 -5.36 38.60
CA ALA A 222 -21.67 -5.59 37.57
C ALA A 222 -22.86 -4.66 37.87
N PRO A 223 -23.19 -3.68 37.01
CA PRO A 223 -24.32 -2.79 37.23
C PRO A 223 -25.62 -3.61 37.26
N VAL A 224 -26.47 -3.38 38.26
CA VAL A 224 -27.81 -3.97 38.29
C VAL A 224 -28.66 -3.23 37.27
N LEU A 225 -28.92 -3.87 36.12
CA LEU A 225 -29.85 -3.35 35.14
C LEU A 225 -31.22 -3.13 35.81
N PRO A 226 -31.88 -1.98 35.60
CA PRO A 226 -33.28 -1.87 35.96
C PRO A 226 -34.04 -2.98 35.19
N PRO A 227 -35.05 -3.62 35.82
CA PRO A 227 -35.75 -4.73 35.18
C PRO A 227 -36.23 -4.33 33.78
N PRO A 228 -35.99 -5.16 32.73
CA PRO A 228 -36.22 -4.78 31.36
C PRO A 228 -37.70 -4.49 31.15
N ALA A 229 -38.03 -3.20 31.07
CA ALA A 229 -39.37 -2.72 30.71
C ALA A 229 -39.52 -2.61 29.18
N ILE A 230 -38.57 -3.14 28.42
CA ILE A 230 -38.58 -3.20 26.96
C ILE A 230 -37.93 -4.53 26.54
N SER A 231 -38.57 -5.27 25.63
CA SER A 231 -38.08 -6.56 25.12
C SER A 231 -37.51 -6.42 23.72
N ILE A 232 -36.53 -7.25 23.33
CA ILE A 232 -35.93 -7.26 21.98
C ILE A 232 -35.92 -8.69 21.39
N PHE A 233 -36.19 -8.79 20.08
CA PHE A 233 -36.12 -10.02 19.30
C PHE A 233 -35.51 -9.73 17.94
N LEU A 234 -34.55 -10.56 17.51
CA LEU A 234 -33.85 -10.49 16.23
C LEU A 234 -34.30 -11.64 15.32
N THR A 235 -34.52 -11.37 14.03
CA THR A 235 -34.77 -12.43 13.04
C THR A 235 -34.37 -11.98 11.64
N PRO A 236 -33.56 -12.76 10.89
CA PRO A 236 -32.85 -13.98 11.31
C PRO A 236 -31.70 -13.69 12.28
N GLU A 237 -31.18 -14.74 12.95
CA GLU A 237 -29.98 -14.66 13.81
C GLU A 237 -28.67 -14.70 13.02
N GLU A 238 -28.73 -14.96 11.71
CA GLU A 238 -27.59 -14.92 10.79
C GLU A 238 -27.92 -14.07 9.57
N ALA A 239 -26.98 -13.24 9.13
CA ALA A 239 -27.16 -12.40 7.94
C ALA A 239 -25.85 -12.20 7.16
N ARG A 240 -25.96 -12.01 5.85
CA ARG A 240 -24.85 -11.67 4.95
C ARG A 240 -24.92 -10.22 4.48
N TYR A 241 -23.90 -9.79 3.74
CA TYR A 241 -23.84 -8.45 3.15
C TYR A 241 -25.11 -8.06 2.39
N GLY A 242 -25.71 -6.94 2.82
CA GLY A 242 -26.95 -6.35 2.30
C GLY A 242 -28.23 -7.10 2.69
N GLU A 243 -28.16 -8.24 3.40
CA GLU A 243 -29.34 -8.85 4.00
C GLU A 243 -29.82 -8.02 5.18
N SER A 244 -31.07 -8.24 5.60
CA SER A 244 -31.70 -7.45 6.65
C SER A 244 -32.12 -8.31 7.83
N VAL A 245 -31.82 -7.82 9.03
CA VAL A 245 -32.25 -8.36 10.31
C VAL A 245 -33.42 -7.51 10.81
N GLN A 246 -34.56 -8.15 11.05
CA GLN A 246 -35.70 -7.51 11.70
C GLN A 246 -35.46 -7.48 13.20
N VAL A 247 -35.58 -6.29 13.79
CA VAL A 247 -35.51 -6.09 15.24
C VAL A 247 -36.87 -5.67 15.73
N ARG A 248 -37.49 -6.45 16.62
CA ARG A 248 -38.85 -6.19 17.10
C ARG A 248 -38.91 -6.28 18.62
N GLY A 249 -39.94 -5.66 19.19
CA GLY A 249 -40.15 -5.76 20.62
C GLY A 249 -41.37 -5.00 21.11
N LEU A 250 -41.49 -4.97 22.44
CA LEU A 250 -42.58 -4.34 23.15
C LEU A 250 -42.03 -3.51 24.30
N LEU A 251 -42.46 -2.25 24.38
CA LEU A 251 -42.31 -1.40 25.55
C LEU A 251 -43.43 -1.73 26.55
N ALA A 252 -43.07 -2.22 27.73
CA ALA A 252 -44.01 -2.74 28.74
C ALA A 252 -44.99 -1.69 29.27
N THR A 253 -44.68 -0.39 29.16
CA THR A 253 -45.62 0.68 29.49
C THR A 253 -46.81 0.75 28.53
N GLY A 254 -46.68 0.18 27.32
CA GLY A 254 -47.68 0.24 26.27
C GLY A 254 -47.88 1.65 25.68
N GLU A 255 -46.93 2.56 25.92
CA GLU A 255 -47.01 3.94 25.43
C GLU A 255 -46.79 4.00 23.91
N ASP A 256 -47.69 4.68 23.21
CA ASP A 256 -47.60 4.93 21.77
C ASP A 256 -46.82 6.23 21.50
N GLY A 257 -45.97 6.24 20.47
CA GLY A 257 -45.16 7.41 20.10
C GLY A 257 -43.90 7.61 20.94
N ALA A 258 -43.57 6.69 21.85
CA ALA A 258 -42.33 6.72 22.62
C ALA A 258 -41.12 6.43 21.72
N GLY A 259 -40.05 7.20 21.84
CA GLY A 259 -38.82 6.99 21.08
C GLY A 259 -38.05 5.75 21.53
N VAL A 260 -37.72 4.88 20.59
CA VAL A 260 -36.89 3.68 20.79
C VAL A 260 -35.66 3.79 19.91
N ASP A 261 -34.49 3.69 20.52
CA ASP A 261 -33.19 3.69 19.86
C ASP A 261 -32.64 2.27 19.80
N LEU A 262 -32.23 1.82 18.61
CA LEU A 262 -31.53 0.57 18.39
C LEU A 262 -30.03 0.83 18.40
N TYR A 263 -29.32 0.09 19.23
CA TYR A 263 -27.87 0.07 19.27
C TYR A 263 -27.36 -1.29 18.78
N ILE A 264 -26.32 -1.27 17.95
CA ILE A 264 -25.55 -2.44 17.52
C ILE A 264 -24.08 -2.17 17.83
N ASP A 265 -23.44 -3.08 18.57
CA ASP A 265 -22.07 -2.95 19.08
C ASP A 265 -21.84 -1.57 19.74
N SER A 266 -22.77 -1.19 20.61
CA SER A 266 -22.79 0.09 21.33
C SER A 266 -22.89 1.35 20.46
N ARG A 267 -23.13 1.22 19.14
CA ARG A 267 -23.33 2.34 18.21
C ARG A 267 -24.80 2.48 17.86
N LEU A 268 -25.30 3.71 17.85
CA LEU A 268 -26.67 3.99 17.43
C LEU A 268 -26.84 3.58 15.96
N ALA A 269 -27.67 2.58 15.71
CA ALA A 269 -27.92 2.03 14.38
C ALA A 269 -29.17 2.62 13.74
N ALA A 270 -30.25 2.80 14.52
CA ALA A 270 -31.51 3.34 14.04
C ALA A 270 -32.35 3.89 15.21
N ASN A 271 -33.37 4.70 14.89
CA ASN A 271 -34.40 5.12 15.82
C ASN A 271 -35.80 4.90 15.21
N VAL A 272 -36.77 4.64 16.07
CA VAL A 272 -38.18 4.49 15.70
C VAL A 272 -39.06 4.97 16.85
N THR A 273 -40.34 5.19 16.60
CA THR A 273 -41.32 5.40 17.67
C THR A 273 -42.19 4.19 17.84
N THR A 274 -42.63 3.90 19.05
CA THR A 274 -43.60 2.83 19.31
C THR A 274 -44.91 3.10 18.57
N ALA A 275 -45.46 2.03 17.99
CA ALA A 275 -46.81 1.94 17.48
C ALA A 275 -47.76 1.43 18.58
N GLU A 276 -49.00 1.10 18.19
CA GLU A 276 -50.07 0.66 19.08
C GLU A 276 -49.63 -0.41 20.08
N SER A 277 -49.90 -0.14 21.37
CA SER A 277 -49.56 -0.97 22.52
C SER A 277 -48.05 -1.09 22.77
N GLY A 278 -47.28 -0.04 22.48
CA GLY A 278 -45.84 -0.01 22.75
C GLY A 278 -44.99 -0.90 21.82
N ARG A 279 -45.55 -1.39 20.71
CA ARG A 279 -44.81 -2.25 19.75
C ARG A 279 -43.83 -1.41 18.94
N TYR A 280 -42.66 -1.94 18.65
CA TYR A 280 -41.71 -1.28 17.75
C TYR A 280 -41.06 -2.29 16.80
N GLU A 281 -40.58 -1.79 15.66
CA GLU A 281 -39.91 -2.58 14.64
C GLU A 281 -38.84 -1.76 13.93
N PHE A 282 -37.66 -2.35 13.77
CA PHE A 282 -36.57 -1.85 12.93
C PHE A 282 -36.28 -2.86 11.82
N VAL A 283 -35.77 -2.35 10.70
CA VAL A 283 -35.14 -3.16 9.66
C VAL A 283 -33.68 -2.71 9.58
N TYR A 284 -32.78 -3.56 10.07
CA TYR A 284 -31.35 -3.31 10.02
C TYR A 284 -30.73 -4.02 8.82
N THR A 285 -30.08 -3.29 7.91
CA THR A 285 -29.38 -3.89 6.76
C THR A 285 -27.89 -4.00 7.04
N VAL A 286 -27.35 -5.22 6.95
CA VAL A 286 -25.92 -5.47 7.13
C VAL A 286 -25.15 -4.80 6.00
N GLY A 287 -24.23 -3.89 6.34
CA GLY A 287 -23.44 -3.15 5.36
C GLY A 287 -21.97 -3.08 5.73
N ARG A 288 -21.65 -2.31 6.77
CA ARG A 288 -20.29 -2.03 7.25
C ARG A 288 -19.95 -2.71 8.58
N ASN A 289 -20.62 -3.82 8.87
CA ASN A 289 -20.27 -4.66 10.01
C ASN A 289 -19.17 -5.62 9.57
N ARG A 290 -18.19 -5.92 10.43
CA ARG A 290 -17.26 -7.02 10.17
C ARG A 290 -18.02 -8.35 10.19
N ALA A 291 -17.43 -9.40 9.64
CA ALA A 291 -17.97 -10.74 9.89
C ALA A 291 -17.75 -11.11 11.36
N GLY A 292 -18.67 -11.84 11.96
CA GLY A 292 -18.61 -12.24 13.38
C GLY A 292 -19.92 -12.05 14.13
N THR A 293 -19.87 -12.24 15.43
CA THR A 293 -21.02 -12.06 16.33
C THR A 293 -21.18 -10.59 16.69
N HIS A 294 -22.40 -10.08 16.56
CA HIS A 294 -22.78 -8.72 16.90
C HIS A 294 -23.84 -8.69 18.00
N LEU A 295 -23.80 -7.63 18.79
CA LEU A 295 -24.70 -7.42 19.92
C LEU A 295 -25.67 -6.30 19.60
N ALA A 296 -26.96 -6.55 19.82
CA ALA A 296 -28.00 -5.55 19.68
C ALA A 296 -28.75 -5.37 21.01
N TYR A 297 -29.10 -4.12 21.30
CA TYR A 297 -30.05 -3.80 22.36
C TYR A 297 -30.84 -2.56 21.98
N VAL A 298 -31.98 -2.37 22.63
CA VAL A 298 -32.78 -1.17 22.46
C VAL A 298 -32.89 -0.38 23.76
N GLN A 299 -33.13 0.92 23.60
CA GLN A 299 -33.33 1.83 24.71
C GLN A 299 -34.53 2.74 24.43
N SER A 300 -35.34 2.97 25.46
CA SER A 300 -36.41 3.97 25.47
C SER A 300 -36.35 4.74 26.78
N GLY A 301 -35.83 5.96 26.75
CA GLY A 301 -35.55 6.74 27.96
C GLY A 301 -34.57 6.02 28.90
N ARG A 302 -35.04 5.60 30.08
CA ARG A 302 -34.24 4.84 31.06
C ARG A 302 -34.41 3.32 30.96
N SER A 303 -35.32 2.83 30.12
CA SER A 303 -35.55 1.41 29.92
C SER A 303 -34.60 0.87 28.87
N VAL A 304 -33.91 -0.22 29.21
CA VAL A 304 -32.96 -0.92 28.35
C VAL A 304 -33.41 -2.37 28.25
N SER A 305 -33.31 -2.96 27.05
CA SER A 305 -33.61 -4.38 26.86
C SER A 305 -32.48 -5.28 27.36
N ASP A 306 -32.72 -6.58 27.37
CA ASP A 306 -31.63 -7.57 27.36
C ASP A 306 -30.78 -7.42 26.09
N LEU A 307 -29.58 -8.00 26.08
CA LEU A 307 -28.79 -8.12 24.85
C LEU A 307 -29.35 -9.25 23.99
N ALA A 308 -29.49 -8.98 22.70
CA ALA A 308 -29.74 -9.99 21.70
C ALA A 308 -28.52 -10.09 20.78
N GLN A 309 -28.23 -11.30 20.28
CA GLN A 309 -27.07 -11.57 19.44
C GLN A 309 -27.50 -11.97 18.03
N PHE A 310 -26.70 -11.60 17.04
CA PHE A 310 -26.82 -12.13 15.68
C PHE A 310 -25.43 -12.23 15.05
N SER A 311 -25.25 -13.14 14.10
CA SER A 311 -23.98 -13.38 13.41
C SER A 311 -24.02 -12.81 12.01
N VAL A 312 -22.98 -12.06 11.65
CA VAL A 312 -22.76 -11.60 10.29
C VAL A 312 -21.76 -12.54 9.61
N LEU A 313 -22.18 -13.17 8.52
CA LEU A 313 -21.37 -14.14 7.79
C LEU A 313 -20.56 -13.45 6.69
N SER A 314 -19.27 -13.79 6.59
CA SER A 314 -18.40 -13.34 5.50
C SER A 314 -18.94 -13.80 4.15
N SER A 315 -18.78 -12.96 3.13
CA SER A 315 -19.24 -13.22 1.77
C SER A 315 -18.15 -12.85 0.75
N PRO A 316 -18.04 -13.59 -0.37
CA PRO A 316 -17.07 -13.27 -1.41
C PRO A 316 -17.38 -11.92 -2.05
N SER A 317 -16.33 -11.22 -2.45
CA SER A 317 -16.41 -9.96 -3.20
C SER A 317 -15.72 -10.07 -4.55
N ASP A 318 -16.24 -9.33 -5.54
CA ASP A 318 -15.72 -9.26 -6.90
C ASP A 318 -15.26 -7.84 -7.19
N LEU A 319 -13.99 -7.67 -7.55
CA LEU A 319 -13.40 -6.39 -7.94
C LEU A 319 -13.01 -6.42 -9.42
N THR A 320 -13.47 -5.43 -10.17
CA THR A 320 -13.17 -5.28 -11.60
C THR A 320 -12.31 -4.05 -11.85
N LEU A 321 -11.50 -4.08 -12.91
CA LEU A 321 -10.65 -2.97 -13.33
C LEU A 321 -10.73 -2.75 -14.84
N ALA A 322 -10.82 -1.49 -15.23
CA ALA A 322 -10.56 -0.98 -16.56
C ALA A 322 -9.71 0.28 -16.42
N ALA A 323 -8.52 0.29 -17.02
CA ALA A 323 -7.65 1.46 -17.01
C ALA A 323 -7.52 2.07 -18.41
N LYS A 324 -7.48 3.40 -18.46
CA LYS A 324 -7.27 4.15 -19.70
C LYS A 324 -6.15 5.17 -19.52
N ALA A 325 -5.13 5.05 -20.37
CA ALA A 325 -4.06 6.05 -20.48
C ALA A 325 -4.60 7.37 -21.05
N ASN A 326 -4.31 8.47 -20.36
CA ASN A 326 -4.42 9.82 -20.88
C ASN A 326 -3.02 10.34 -21.20
N ALA A 327 -2.54 10.05 -22.42
CA ALA A 327 -1.20 10.38 -22.88
C ALA A 327 -0.88 11.89 -22.85
N SER A 328 -1.88 12.77 -22.97
CA SER A 328 -1.69 14.22 -22.88
C SER A 328 -1.53 14.75 -21.46
N ALA A 329 -2.00 14.00 -20.46
CA ALA A 329 -1.99 14.44 -19.06
C ALA A 329 -1.00 13.65 -18.18
N GLY A 330 -0.38 12.57 -18.69
CA GLY A 330 0.46 11.70 -17.88
C GLY A 330 -0.34 11.00 -16.76
N LEU A 331 -1.60 10.67 -17.03
CA LEU A 331 -2.51 10.05 -16.05
C LEU A 331 -3.04 8.72 -16.57
N ALA A 332 -3.12 7.71 -15.71
CA ALA A 332 -3.94 6.53 -15.93
C ALA A 332 -5.24 6.66 -15.15
N ALA A 333 -6.37 6.75 -15.86
CA ALA A 333 -7.70 6.71 -15.25
C ALA A 333 -8.10 5.25 -15.03
N CYS A 334 -8.09 4.81 -13.77
CA CYS A 334 -8.49 3.49 -13.33
C CYS A 334 -9.96 3.54 -12.89
N THR A 335 -10.79 2.70 -13.49
CA THR A 335 -12.22 2.64 -13.21
C THR A 335 -12.64 1.20 -12.99
N GLY A 336 -13.65 0.98 -12.18
CA GLY A 336 -14.14 -0.37 -11.94
C GLY A 336 -15.32 -0.40 -11.01
N ARG A 337 -15.67 -1.61 -10.58
CA ARG A 337 -16.77 -1.87 -9.64
C ARG A 337 -16.34 -2.92 -8.63
N LEU A 338 -16.66 -2.66 -7.36
CA LEU A 338 -16.65 -3.63 -6.28
C LEU A 338 -18.08 -4.08 -6.01
N THR A 339 -18.31 -5.39 -6.09
CA THR A 339 -19.62 -5.99 -5.84
C THR A 339 -19.53 -7.17 -4.89
N ALA A 340 -20.59 -7.43 -4.14
CA ALA A 340 -20.75 -8.62 -3.32
C ALA A 340 -22.19 -9.13 -3.46
N LEU A 341 -22.36 -10.42 -3.75
CA LEU A 341 -23.67 -11.05 -3.99
C LEU A 341 -24.53 -10.28 -5.01
N GLY A 342 -23.90 -9.74 -6.06
CA GLY A 342 -24.54 -8.95 -7.11
C GLY A 342 -24.94 -7.51 -6.71
N ARG A 343 -24.55 -7.03 -5.52
CA ARG A 343 -24.82 -5.68 -5.02
C ARG A 343 -23.56 -4.84 -5.01
N GLY A 344 -23.69 -3.54 -5.26
CA GLY A 344 -22.57 -2.60 -5.10
C GLY A 344 -22.15 -2.49 -3.64
N VAL A 345 -20.85 -2.37 -3.39
CA VAL A 345 -20.30 -2.13 -2.06
C VAL A 345 -19.97 -0.65 -1.92
N PRO A 346 -20.72 0.16 -1.16
CA PRO A 346 -20.55 1.60 -1.11
C PRO A 346 -19.55 2.06 -0.05
N GLY A 347 -18.76 3.08 -0.39
CA GLY A 347 -17.77 3.69 0.50
C GLY A 347 -16.62 2.76 0.91
N ALA A 348 -16.42 1.64 0.21
CA ALA A 348 -15.27 0.77 0.40
C ALA A 348 -14.03 1.41 -0.23
N GLU A 349 -12.89 1.27 0.44
CA GLU A 349 -11.62 1.78 -0.06
C GLU A 349 -10.97 0.76 -0.99
N VAL A 350 -10.53 1.24 -2.16
CA VAL A 350 -9.88 0.45 -3.19
C VAL A 350 -8.52 1.08 -3.44
N ALA A 351 -7.46 0.28 -3.33
CA ALA A 351 -6.10 0.67 -3.63
C ALA A 351 -5.74 0.32 -5.09
N VAL A 352 -4.98 1.19 -5.75
CA VAL A 352 -4.38 0.94 -7.07
C VAL A 352 -2.91 0.62 -6.88
N PHE A 353 -2.50 -0.52 -7.39
CA PHE A 353 -1.11 -0.96 -7.43
C PHE A 353 -0.56 -0.79 -8.84
N VAL A 354 0.63 -0.19 -8.94
CA VAL A 354 1.38 -0.01 -10.19
C VAL A 354 2.71 -0.74 -10.04
N ASP A 355 2.97 -1.70 -10.92
CA ASP A 355 4.17 -2.57 -10.89
C ASP A 355 4.41 -3.21 -9.51
N GLY A 356 3.33 -3.55 -8.81
CA GLY A 356 3.38 -4.17 -7.48
C GLY A 356 3.41 -3.20 -6.29
N ASN A 357 3.45 -1.88 -6.51
CA ASN A 357 3.46 -0.89 -5.43
C ASN A 357 2.12 -0.15 -5.30
N ALA A 358 1.57 -0.06 -4.08
CA ALA A 358 0.38 0.74 -3.80
C ALA A 358 0.67 2.23 -4.06
N THR A 359 -0.02 2.81 -5.03
CA THR A 359 0.28 4.17 -5.54
C THR A 359 -0.86 5.15 -5.28
N ALA A 360 -2.11 4.69 -5.27
CA ALA A 360 -3.27 5.55 -5.06
C ALA A 360 -4.42 4.81 -4.39
N TRP A 361 -5.35 5.55 -3.78
CA TRP A 361 -6.53 5.02 -3.11
C TRP A 361 -7.77 5.81 -3.52
N GLY A 362 -8.93 5.15 -3.48
CA GLY A 362 -10.21 5.80 -3.71
C GLY A 362 -11.36 5.03 -3.09
N LYS A 363 -12.51 5.69 -2.95
CA LYS A 363 -13.71 5.09 -2.38
C LYS A 363 -14.74 4.75 -3.46
N THR A 364 -15.42 3.65 -3.26
CA THR A 364 -16.55 3.26 -4.11
C THR A 364 -17.78 4.16 -3.85
N ALA A 365 -18.50 4.47 -4.91
CA ALA A 365 -19.78 5.17 -4.87
C ALA A 365 -20.92 4.23 -4.39
N GLU A 366 -22.14 4.75 -4.25
CA GLU A 366 -23.31 3.99 -3.79
C GLU A 366 -23.57 2.69 -4.56
N ASN A 367 -23.29 2.72 -5.87
CA ASN A 367 -23.47 1.56 -6.74
C ASN A 367 -22.24 0.63 -6.77
N GLY A 368 -21.21 0.85 -5.94
CA GLY A 368 -19.96 0.10 -5.94
C GLY A 368 -18.94 0.51 -7.01
N ALA A 369 -19.24 1.51 -7.86
CA ALA A 369 -18.28 1.98 -8.85
C ALA A 369 -17.18 2.83 -8.21
N TYR A 370 -15.96 2.76 -8.72
CA TYR A 370 -14.86 3.63 -8.31
C TYR A 370 -14.15 4.20 -9.54
N GLN A 371 -13.52 5.36 -9.34
CA GLN A 371 -12.65 6.01 -10.30
C GLN A 371 -11.47 6.63 -9.55
N ILE A 372 -10.25 6.28 -9.96
CA ILE A 372 -9.00 6.71 -9.36
C ILE A 372 -8.07 7.13 -10.49
N GLU A 373 -7.48 8.31 -10.39
CA GLU A 373 -6.51 8.81 -11.37
C GLU A 373 -5.11 8.69 -10.79
N VAL A 374 -4.21 8.04 -11.51
CA VAL A 374 -2.82 7.83 -11.10
C VAL A 374 -1.88 8.60 -12.02
N PRO A 375 -1.08 9.54 -11.51
CA PRO A 375 -0.03 10.18 -12.29
C PRO A 375 1.10 9.20 -12.57
N LEU A 376 1.42 9.03 -13.84
CA LEU A 376 2.44 8.12 -14.33
C LEU A 376 3.31 8.82 -15.37
N GLU A 377 4.62 8.59 -15.28
CA GLU A 377 5.56 9.06 -16.30
C GLU A 377 5.34 8.30 -17.63
N PRO A 378 5.89 8.78 -18.75
CA PRO A 378 5.90 8.01 -19.99
C PRO A 378 6.61 6.66 -19.81
N GLY A 379 5.89 5.56 -20.04
CA GLY A 379 6.36 4.22 -19.74
C GLY A 379 5.29 3.16 -19.97
N GLN A 380 5.66 1.90 -19.77
CA GLN A 380 4.74 0.76 -19.69
C GLN A 380 4.61 0.35 -18.22
N TYR A 381 3.38 0.11 -17.78
CA TYR A 381 3.06 -0.20 -16.40
C TYR A 381 2.05 -1.34 -16.34
N THR A 382 2.16 -2.19 -15.33
CA THR A 382 1.14 -3.17 -14.96
C THR A 382 0.33 -2.61 -13.80
N ILE A 383 -0.98 -2.46 -14.01
CA ILE A 383 -1.90 -1.90 -13.01
C ILE A 383 -2.86 -2.97 -12.51
N LYS A 384 -3.05 -3.04 -11.20
CA LYS A 384 -4.13 -3.81 -10.56
C LYS A 384 -4.79 -3.00 -9.45
N THR A 385 -5.98 -3.44 -9.03
CA THR A 385 -6.67 -2.85 -7.89
C THR A 385 -6.95 -3.90 -6.83
N VAL A 386 -6.93 -3.48 -5.57
CA VAL A 386 -7.08 -4.37 -4.42
C VAL A 386 -8.08 -3.77 -3.44
N PHE A 387 -8.96 -4.62 -2.93
CA PHE A 387 -9.88 -4.34 -1.83
C PHE A 387 -9.52 -5.26 -0.65
N ALA A 388 -9.20 -4.67 0.49
CA ALA A 388 -8.71 -5.41 1.67
C ALA A 388 -9.81 -5.97 2.58
N GLY A 389 -11.10 -5.66 2.35
CA GLY A 389 -12.21 -6.15 3.19
C GLY A 389 -12.47 -5.33 4.46
N GLU A 390 -11.71 -4.26 4.72
CA GLU A 390 -11.75 -3.58 6.02
C GLU A 390 -13.11 -2.94 6.37
N GLY A 391 -13.66 -3.35 7.51
CA GLY A 391 -14.94 -2.83 7.99
C GLY A 391 -16.15 -3.32 7.21
N PHE A 392 -15.99 -4.35 6.38
CA PHE A 392 -17.09 -5.02 5.69
C PHE A 392 -17.09 -6.52 6.04
N PRO A 393 -18.23 -7.21 5.91
CA PRO A 393 -18.29 -8.66 6.10
C PRO A 393 -17.97 -9.35 4.78
N LEU A 394 -16.89 -8.91 4.14
CA LEU A 394 -16.52 -9.29 2.78
C LEU A 394 -15.08 -9.78 2.75
N GLU A 395 -14.87 -10.86 1.99
CA GLU A 395 -13.54 -11.36 1.71
C GLU A 395 -12.74 -10.34 0.87
N PRO A 396 -11.43 -10.19 1.10
CA PRO A 396 -10.57 -9.39 0.24
C PRO A 396 -10.63 -9.85 -1.21
N SER A 397 -10.47 -8.92 -2.16
CA SER A 397 -10.46 -9.25 -3.59
C SER A 397 -9.50 -8.37 -4.38
N GLU A 398 -8.96 -8.93 -5.46
CA GLU A 398 -8.08 -8.24 -6.40
C GLU A 398 -8.71 -8.25 -7.79
N SER A 399 -8.48 -7.20 -8.57
CA SER A 399 -8.83 -7.18 -9.98
C SER A 399 -7.81 -7.95 -10.82
N GLN A 400 -8.16 -8.18 -12.08
CA GLN A 400 -7.17 -8.58 -13.09
C GLN A 400 -6.10 -7.51 -13.25
N GLU A 401 -4.89 -7.95 -13.60
CA GLU A 401 -3.78 -7.09 -13.99
C GLU A 401 -3.98 -6.59 -15.42
N LEU A 402 -3.69 -5.30 -15.65
CA LEU A 402 -3.83 -4.67 -16.96
C LEU A 402 -2.58 -3.86 -17.30
N GLU A 403 -2.02 -4.10 -18.49
CA GLU A 403 -0.92 -3.31 -19.01
C GLU A 403 -1.41 -1.97 -19.59
N VAL A 404 -0.78 -0.88 -19.17
CA VAL A 404 -1.06 0.48 -19.63
C VAL A 404 0.22 1.14 -20.11
N ALA A 405 0.18 1.74 -21.30
CA ALA A 405 1.29 2.50 -21.85
C ALA A 405 0.96 4.00 -21.87
N ILE A 406 1.78 4.80 -21.19
CA ILE A 406 1.76 6.26 -21.27
C ILE A 406 2.82 6.69 -22.29
N VAL A 407 2.39 7.38 -23.36
CA VAL A 407 3.28 7.80 -24.45
C VAL A 407 3.62 9.28 -24.30
N ASP A 408 4.89 9.66 -24.46
CA ASP A 408 5.31 11.08 -24.56
C ASP A 408 4.88 11.65 -25.92
N PRO A 409 3.89 12.58 -25.98
CA PRO A 409 3.41 13.13 -27.24
C PRO A 409 4.48 13.96 -27.97
N PHE A 410 5.54 14.42 -27.31
CA PHE A 410 6.60 15.24 -27.90
C PHE A 410 7.94 14.50 -28.12
N GLY A 411 8.04 13.22 -27.75
CA GLY A 411 9.28 12.45 -27.85
C GLY A 411 9.85 12.39 -29.27
N LEU A 412 8.97 12.20 -30.27
CA LEU A 412 9.36 12.21 -31.69
C LEU A 412 9.71 13.61 -32.22
N ILE A 413 9.09 14.66 -31.69
CA ILE A 413 9.36 16.04 -32.13
C ILE A 413 10.73 16.50 -31.61
N LYS A 414 11.09 16.12 -30.37
CA LYS A 414 12.41 16.38 -29.80
C LYS A 414 13.52 15.71 -30.61
N THR A 415 13.35 14.46 -31.04
CA THR A 415 14.37 13.75 -31.83
C THR A 415 14.52 14.32 -33.24
N VAL A 416 13.43 14.76 -33.87
CA VAL A 416 13.49 15.43 -35.19
C VAL A 416 14.18 16.80 -35.08
N LEU A 417 13.88 17.59 -34.05
CA LEU A 417 14.52 18.90 -33.83
C LEU A 417 16.02 18.78 -33.55
N THR A 418 16.44 17.80 -32.76
CA THR A 418 17.88 17.57 -32.50
C THR A 418 18.61 17.09 -33.76
N ALA A 419 18.00 16.25 -34.58
CA ALA A 419 18.56 15.85 -35.87
C ALA A 419 18.70 17.05 -36.84
N LEU A 420 17.69 17.93 -36.90
CA LEU A 420 17.74 19.17 -37.70
C LEU A 420 18.82 20.15 -37.20
N ALA A 421 19.00 20.27 -35.89
CA ALA A 421 20.08 21.06 -35.29
C ALA A 421 21.48 20.50 -35.65
N ALA A 422 21.65 19.18 -35.65
CA ALA A 422 22.91 18.56 -36.03
C ALA A 422 23.25 18.77 -37.53
N VAL A 423 22.25 18.66 -38.42
CA VAL A 423 22.42 18.88 -39.86
C VAL A 423 22.75 20.34 -40.17
N SER A 424 22.09 21.29 -39.49
CA SER A 424 22.37 22.72 -39.66
C SER A 424 23.76 23.11 -39.15
N PHE A 425 24.21 22.56 -38.01
CA PHE A 425 25.60 22.73 -37.55
C PHE A 425 26.63 22.19 -38.56
N GLY A 426 26.38 21.01 -39.14
CA GLY A 426 27.25 20.41 -40.16
C GLY A 426 27.34 21.27 -41.43
N LEU A 427 26.21 21.84 -41.88
CA LEU A 427 26.16 22.74 -43.05
C LEU A 427 26.91 24.06 -42.79
N ILE A 428 26.76 24.65 -41.61
CA ILE A 428 27.45 25.89 -41.22
C ILE A 428 28.96 25.67 -41.14
N ALA A 429 29.40 24.55 -40.54
CA ALA A 429 30.81 24.17 -40.47
C ALA A 429 31.43 23.90 -41.85
N GLY A 430 30.69 23.23 -42.74
CA GLY A 430 31.12 22.98 -44.13
C GLY A 430 31.27 24.27 -44.95
N LEU A 431 30.35 25.23 -44.79
CA LEU A 431 30.40 26.54 -45.43
C LEU A 431 31.57 27.40 -44.92
N ALA A 432 31.87 27.33 -43.62
CA ALA A 432 33.01 28.03 -43.02
C ALA A 432 34.35 27.49 -43.54
N TYR A 433 34.46 26.16 -43.72
CA TYR A 433 35.66 25.50 -44.25
C TYR A 433 35.92 25.89 -45.73
N LEU A 434 34.87 25.94 -46.55
CA LEU A 434 34.96 26.36 -47.96
C LEU A 434 35.30 27.86 -48.13
N ARG A 435 34.88 28.72 -47.20
CA ARG A 435 35.28 30.14 -47.19
C ARG A 435 36.74 30.34 -46.80
N ARG A 436 37.29 29.49 -45.91
CA ARG A 436 38.69 29.58 -45.46
C ARG A 436 39.70 29.15 -46.54
N SER A 437 39.29 28.26 -47.44
CA SER A 437 40.13 27.73 -48.54
C SER A 437 40.19 28.61 -49.79
N ARG A 438 39.49 29.77 -49.80
CA ARG A 438 39.50 30.75 -50.91
C ARG A 438 40.06 32.13 -50.52
N ARG A 439 41.18 32.19 -49.79
CA ARG A 439 41.94 33.45 -49.61
C ARG A 439 43.31 33.37 -50.30
N PRO A 440 43.70 34.36 -51.15
CA PRO A 440 45.07 34.52 -51.63
C PRO A 440 45.99 35.04 -50.53
N ALA A 441 47.30 34.85 -50.71
CA ALA A 441 48.37 35.14 -49.76
C ALA A 441 48.40 36.62 -49.27
N PRO A 442 48.82 36.87 -48.01
CA PRO A 442 48.77 38.19 -47.38
C PRO A 442 49.99 39.07 -47.75
N PRO A 443 49.85 40.41 -47.81
CA PRO A 443 51.00 41.30 -47.78
C PRO A 443 51.40 41.67 -46.33
N GLU A 444 52.69 42.00 -46.18
CA GLU A 444 53.41 42.37 -44.96
C GLU A 444 52.98 43.69 -44.29
N PRO A 445 53.37 43.92 -43.01
CA PRO A 445 52.66 44.79 -42.08
C PRO A 445 53.16 46.24 -42.09
N ALA A 446 52.26 47.19 -41.88
CA ALA A 446 52.61 48.54 -41.45
C ALA A 446 51.55 49.12 -40.49
N VAL A 447 52.01 49.30 -39.24
CA VAL A 447 51.79 50.43 -38.31
C VAL A 447 50.33 50.77 -37.91
N GLN A 448 50.02 50.51 -36.63
CA GLN A 448 48.87 51.05 -35.85
C GLN A 448 49.14 52.53 -35.45
N PRO A 449 48.21 53.34 -34.84
CA PRO A 449 46.87 53.09 -34.25
C PRO A 449 45.85 54.26 -34.61
N PRO A 450 44.68 54.50 -33.95
CA PRO A 450 44.08 53.87 -32.77
C PRO A 450 42.58 53.53 -32.83
N ALA A 451 42.15 52.89 -31.73
CA ALA A 451 40.78 52.81 -31.21
C ALA A 451 39.76 52.10 -32.11
N VAL A 452 39.77 50.77 -32.06
CA VAL A 452 38.51 50.04 -32.20
C VAL A 452 37.88 50.06 -30.80
N VAL A 453 36.78 50.79 -30.73
CA VAL A 453 35.76 50.72 -29.68
C VAL A 453 35.65 49.29 -29.17
N GLU A 454 35.91 49.08 -27.88
CA GLU A 454 35.35 47.92 -27.19
C GLU A 454 33.85 47.95 -27.47
N GLU A 455 33.35 46.99 -28.23
CA GLU A 455 31.96 46.61 -28.07
C GLU A 455 31.85 46.10 -26.63
N GLU A 456 31.45 47.00 -25.73
CA GLU A 456 30.79 46.66 -24.48
C GLU A 456 29.71 45.63 -24.86
N GLN A 457 29.98 44.36 -24.57
CA GLN A 457 28.93 43.38 -24.50
C GLN A 457 28.07 43.81 -23.32
N GLU A 458 26.82 44.22 -23.61
CA GLU A 458 25.80 44.50 -22.62
C GLU A 458 25.83 43.40 -21.56
N GLU A 459 26.23 43.77 -20.34
CA GLU A 459 25.92 42.99 -19.15
C GLU A 459 24.40 42.89 -19.10
N GLU A 460 23.87 41.73 -19.50
CA GLU A 460 22.46 41.41 -19.33
C GLU A 460 22.20 41.37 -17.82
N GLU A 461 21.68 42.47 -17.29
CA GLU A 461 21.38 42.64 -15.86
C GLU A 461 20.34 41.61 -15.45
N ILE A 462 20.80 40.46 -14.91
CA ILE A 462 19.92 39.37 -14.49
C ILE A 462 18.99 39.93 -13.39
N PRO A 463 17.68 40.05 -13.62
CA PRO A 463 16.78 40.69 -12.65
C PRO A 463 16.68 39.84 -11.38
N GLU A 464 16.70 40.49 -10.21
CA GLU A 464 16.54 39.80 -8.94
C GLU A 464 15.15 39.13 -8.83
N PRO A 465 15.05 37.96 -8.18
CA PRO A 465 13.77 37.32 -7.96
C PRO A 465 12.83 38.27 -7.18
N PRO A 466 11.57 38.44 -7.62
CA PRO A 466 10.61 39.30 -6.93
C PRO A 466 10.44 38.86 -5.47
N GLU A 467 10.27 39.82 -4.56
CA GLU A 467 10.01 39.50 -3.16
C GLU A 467 8.65 38.80 -3.00
N PRO A 468 8.57 37.71 -2.21
CA PRO A 468 7.35 36.96 -2.02
C PRO A 468 6.29 37.80 -1.30
N VAL A 469 5.04 37.68 -1.73
CA VAL A 469 3.89 38.34 -1.09
C VAL A 469 3.27 37.36 -0.09
N GLY A 470 3.77 37.36 1.15
CA GLY A 470 3.24 36.55 2.26
C GLY A 470 4.26 35.59 2.91
N PRO A 471 3.91 34.93 4.02
CA PRO A 471 4.80 33.99 4.70
C PRO A 471 5.01 32.74 3.84
N LEU A 472 6.28 32.40 3.58
CA LEU A 472 6.68 31.22 2.83
C LEU A 472 6.76 29.99 3.75
N SER A 473 6.57 28.80 3.18
CA SER A 473 6.98 27.57 3.86
C SER A 473 8.52 27.51 3.91
N PRO A 474 9.12 26.81 4.89
CA PRO A 474 10.58 26.68 4.97
C PRO A 474 11.21 26.13 3.67
N LEU A 475 10.52 25.20 3.00
CA LEU A 475 10.98 24.61 1.75
C LEU A 475 10.93 25.61 0.57
N ASP A 476 9.90 26.47 0.52
CA ASP A 476 9.80 27.52 -0.50
C ASP A 476 10.83 28.63 -0.27
N GLU A 477 11.13 28.92 1.00
CA GLU A 477 12.18 29.87 1.37
C GLU A 477 13.58 29.35 0.98
N ALA A 478 13.86 28.06 1.20
CA ALA A 478 15.09 27.43 0.73
C ALA A 478 15.23 27.50 -0.80
N ALA A 479 14.14 27.29 -1.56
CA ALA A 479 14.14 27.40 -3.02
C ALA A 479 14.42 28.82 -3.49
N LEU A 480 13.82 29.83 -2.84
CA LEU A 480 14.09 31.24 -3.12
C LEU A 480 15.55 31.62 -2.80
N LEU A 481 16.09 31.13 -1.68
CA LEU A 481 17.49 31.34 -1.31
C LEU A 481 18.45 30.73 -2.35
N TRP A 482 18.12 29.57 -2.92
CA TRP A 482 18.91 28.98 -3.99
C TRP A 482 18.92 29.86 -5.26
N GLU A 483 17.77 30.36 -5.70
CA GLU A 483 17.71 31.24 -6.87
C GLU A 483 18.53 32.52 -6.68
N ARG A 484 18.45 33.12 -5.49
CA ARG A 484 19.24 34.30 -5.11
C ARG A 484 20.73 33.97 -5.03
N PHE A 485 21.08 32.82 -4.45
CA PHE A 485 22.44 32.33 -4.37
C PHE A 485 23.08 32.16 -5.76
N ALA A 486 22.38 31.52 -6.70
CA ALA A 486 22.89 31.31 -8.05
C ALA A 486 23.16 32.63 -8.77
N VAL A 487 22.22 33.59 -8.68
CA VAL A 487 22.39 34.93 -9.29
C VAL A 487 23.55 35.70 -8.63
N ALA A 488 23.64 35.70 -7.30
CA ALA A 488 24.71 36.39 -6.57
C ALA A 488 26.09 35.80 -6.90
N ALA A 489 26.19 34.47 -6.97
CA ALA A 489 27.40 33.77 -7.40
C ALA A 489 27.80 34.11 -8.84
N GLY A 490 26.81 34.18 -9.74
CA GLY A 490 27.01 34.60 -11.14
C GLY A 490 27.55 36.02 -11.26
N ARG A 491 26.95 36.98 -10.55
CA ARG A 491 27.39 38.38 -10.54
C ARG A 491 28.79 38.55 -9.96
N ARG A 492 29.08 37.90 -8.82
CA ARG A 492 30.32 38.13 -8.07
C ARG A 492 31.53 37.40 -8.64
N PHE A 493 31.32 36.22 -9.22
CA PHE A 493 32.41 35.34 -9.66
C PHE A 493 32.37 35.02 -11.17
N GLY A 494 31.48 35.67 -11.93
CA GLY A 494 31.44 35.58 -13.39
C GLY A 494 30.94 34.23 -13.94
N ILE A 495 30.02 33.57 -13.22
CA ILE A 495 29.44 32.30 -13.68
C ILE A 495 28.43 32.57 -14.80
N LYS A 496 28.68 32.01 -15.99
CA LYS A 496 27.76 32.11 -17.13
C LYS A 496 26.49 31.29 -16.89
N ASN A 497 25.33 31.89 -17.13
CA ASN A 497 23.99 31.30 -17.00
C ASN A 497 23.78 30.54 -15.67
N PRO A 498 23.91 31.22 -14.52
CA PRO A 498 23.92 30.55 -13.21
C PRO A 498 22.60 29.84 -12.88
N ARG A 499 21.45 30.37 -13.34
CA ARG A 499 20.12 29.77 -13.14
C ARG A 499 19.90 28.46 -13.89
N ALA A 500 20.67 28.20 -14.95
CA ALA A 500 20.58 26.96 -15.72
C ALA A 500 21.48 25.85 -15.15
N LYS A 501 22.25 26.15 -14.10
CA LYS A 501 23.17 25.22 -13.44
C LYS A 501 22.55 24.67 -12.17
N THR A 502 22.94 23.44 -11.81
CA THR A 502 22.59 22.80 -10.54
C THR A 502 23.41 23.37 -9.38
N PRO A 503 22.98 23.17 -8.11
CA PRO A 503 23.75 23.55 -6.93
C PRO A 503 25.19 23.07 -6.93
N ARG A 504 25.42 21.79 -7.28
CA ARG A 504 26.77 21.23 -7.45
C ARG A 504 27.58 21.89 -8.55
N GLU A 505 26.97 22.22 -9.69
CA GLU A 505 27.68 22.87 -10.79
C GLU A 505 28.08 24.31 -10.47
N VAL A 506 27.24 25.04 -9.72
CA VAL A 506 27.57 26.38 -9.21
C VAL A 506 28.68 26.27 -8.15
N ALA A 507 28.59 25.32 -7.22
CA ALA A 507 29.64 25.10 -6.23
C ALA A 507 30.98 24.69 -6.86
N ALA A 508 30.96 23.84 -7.90
CA ALA A 508 32.14 23.45 -8.64
C ALA A 508 32.77 24.63 -9.39
N ALA A 509 31.96 25.54 -9.93
CA ALA A 509 32.45 26.77 -10.56
C ALA A 509 33.11 27.73 -9.55
N LEU A 510 32.77 27.62 -8.26
CA LEU A 510 33.31 28.43 -7.17
C LEU A 510 34.47 27.75 -6.42
N ALA A 511 34.91 26.56 -6.82
CA ALA A 511 35.90 25.75 -6.10
C ALA A 511 37.25 26.47 -5.90
N GLU A 512 37.62 27.36 -6.83
CA GLU A 512 38.87 28.14 -6.79
C GLU A 512 38.68 29.57 -6.23
N THR A 513 37.56 29.82 -5.55
CA THR A 513 37.22 31.13 -4.99
C THR A 513 37.18 31.09 -3.46
N PRO A 514 37.30 32.24 -2.76
CA PRO A 514 37.13 32.30 -1.31
C PRO A 514 35.75 31.82 -0.81
N ALA A 515 34.77 31.67 -1.71
CA ALA A 515 33.43 31.19 -1.43
C ALA A 515 33.28 29.66 -1.55
N ALA A 516 34.35 28.92 -1.86
CA ALA A 516 34.30 27.48 -2.13
C ALA A 516 33.63 26.67 -1.00
N ASP A 517 34.04 26.91 0.24
CA ASP A 517 33.52 26.17 1.41
C ASP A 517 32.03 26.47 1.66
N ALA A 518 31.65 27.75 1.60
CA ALA A 518 30.26 28.19 1.76
C ALA A 518 29.37 27.67 0.63
N ALA A 519 29.84 27.71 -0.61
CA ALA A 519 29.10 27.20 -1.77
C ALA A 519 28.93 25.69 -1.73
N GLY A 520 29.97 24.96 -1.32
CA GLY A 520 29.90 23.51 -1.12
C GLY A 520 28.95 23.12 0.01
N ALA A 521 28.95 23.86 1.12
CA ALA A 521 28.03 23.66 2.22
C ALA A 521 26.57 23.96 1.82
N PHE A 522 26.34 25.08 1.13
CA PHE A 522 25.03 25.46 0.59
C PHE A 522 24.48 24.35 -0.33
N ALA A 523 25.25 23.90 -1.31
CA ALA A 523 24.81 22.89 -2.27
C ALA A 523 24.44 21.56 -1.60
N ARG A 524 25.25 21.10 -0.62
CA ARG A 524 24.97 19.86 0.12
C ARG A 524 23.71 19.95 0.97
N LEU A 525 23.53 21.06 1.68
CA LEU A 525 22.36 21.26 2.56
C LEU A 525 21.08 21.41 1.73
N TYR A 526 21.11 22.26 0.70
CA TYR A 526 19.97 22.49 -0.17
C TYR A 526 19.53 21.21 -0.89
N GLU A 527 20.46 20.43 -1.44
CA GLU A 527 20.11 19.17 -2.10
C GLU A 527 19.58 18.11 -1.13
N ARG A 528 20.07 18.07 0.11
CA ARG A 528 19.56 17.16 1.13
C ARG A 528 18.10 17.47 1.46
N VAL A 529 17.79 18.75 1.64
CA VAL A 529 16.45 19.23 1.94
C VAL A 529 15.52 19.06 0.72
N ARG A 530 15.98 19.36 -0.48
CA ARG A 530 15.14 19.38 -1.69
C ARG A 530 14.97 18.02 -2.36
N TYR A 531 16.00 17.18 -2.35
CA TYR A 531 16.06 15.94 -3.14
C TYR A 531 16.23 14.68 -2.30
N ALA A 532 16.73 14.76 -1.06
CA ALA A 532 16.95 13.60 -0.19
C ALA A 532 15.84 13.41 0.87
N GLY A 533 14.72 14.12 0.77
CA GLY A 533 13.54 13.92 1.62
C GLY A 533 13.73 14.30 3.10
N THR A 534 14.78 15.07 3.44
CA THR A 534 14.99 15.55 4.81
C THR A 534 14.02 16.70 5.11
N PRO A 535 13.31 16.70 6.26
CA PRO A 535 12.40 17.79 6.61
C PRO A 535 13.14 19.13 6.67
N CYS A 536 12.56 20.18 6.07
CA CYS A 536 13.08 21.54 6.11
C CYS A 536 12.41 22.31 7.26
N GLY A 537 13.16 22.64 8.30
CA GLY A 537 12.73 23.54 9.37
C GLY A 537 13.33 24.93 9.25
N GLU A 538 13.03 25.79 10.23
CA GLU A 538 13.59 27.15 10.32
C GLU A 538 15.12 27.14 10.50
N ASP A 539 15.66 26.10 11.14
CA ASP A 539 17.10 25.94 11.39
C ASP A 539 17.89 25.73 10.07
N GLU A 540 17.43 24.82 9.20
CA GLU A 540 18.08 24.58 7.90
C GLU A 540 18.00 25.80 6.98
N VAL A 541 16.89 26.54 7.04
CA VAL A 541 16.73 27.80 6.30
C VAL A 541 17.69 28.87 6.84
N GLY A 542 17.88 28.95 8.15
CA GLY A 542 18.86 29.83 8.79
C GLY A 542 20.31 29.53 8.39
N GLU A 543 20.67 28.25 8.30
CA GLU A 543 21.98 27.81 7.80
C GLU A 543 22.18 28.16 6.31
N LEU A 544 21.18 27.87 5.47
CA LEU A 544 21.22 28.23 4.04
C LEU A 544 21.37 29.75 3.84
N ARG A 545 20.70 30.56 4.67
CA ARG A 545 20.83 32.01 4.66
C ARG A 545 22.24 32.47 5.03
N THR A 546 22.85 31.84 6.04
CA THR A 546 24.22 32.15 6.47
C THR A 546 25.23 31.86 5.34
N PHE A 547 25.10 30.71 4.67
CA PHE A 547 25.95 30.38 3.52
C PHE A 547 25.69 31.28 2.32
N TYR A 548 24.43 31.68 2.10
CA TYR A 548 24.08 32.66 1.08
C TYR A 548 24.76 34.01 1.33
N GLU A 549 24.70 34.56 2.54
CA GLU A 549 25.34 35.84 2.88
C GLU A 549 26.86 35.80 2.69
N ALA A 550 27.51 34.68 3.02
CA ALA A 550 28.94 34.49 2.80
C ALA A 550 29.33 34.58 1.31
N VAL A 551 28.47 34.11 0.40
CA VAL A 551 28.72 34.13 -1.06
C VAL A 551 28.25 35.42 -1.71
N ALA A 552 27.09 35.95 -1.31
CA ALA A 552 26.56 37.23 -1.79
C ALA A 552 27.45 38.42 -1.38
N GLY A 553 28.17 38.29 -0.26
CA GLY A 553 28.95 39.37 0.33
C GLY A 553 28.03 40.20 1.22
N GLY A 554 28.31 40.19 2.51
CA GLY A 554 27.65 41.09 3.47
C GLY A 554 27.86 42.56 3.13
#